data_AF-A0A535H1D4-F1
#
_entry.id   AF-A0A535H1D4-F1
#
_cell.length_a   1.000
_cell.length_b   1.000
_cell.length_c   1.000
_cell.angle_alpha   90.00
_cell.angle_beta   90.00
_cell.angle_gamma   90.00
#
_symmetry.space_group_name_H-M   'P 1'
#
loop_
_entity.id
_entity.type
_entity.pdbx_description
1 polymer ?
#
loop_
_entity_poly.entity_id
_entity_poly.type
_entity_poly.pdbx_seq_one_letter_code
_entity_poly.pdbx_strand_id
1 'polypeptide(L)' 'DQVFVTDNGNMILDCSFPGGIREPEELQTQLKSIAGVVETGLFLNMTERAIIGGPEGVKVVMGEEL' A
#
# COMPACT_ATOMS: atom_id res chain seq x y z
N ASP A 1 -10.09 -1.11 24.67
CA ASP A 1 -9.63 -1.43 23.31
C ASP A 1 -10.62 -0.89 22.31
N GLN A 2 -10.22 0.10 21.51
CA GLN A 2 -11.08 0.76 20.54
C GLN A 2 -10.52 0.55 19.14
N VAL A 3 -11.37 0.17 18.20
CA VAL A 3 -11.00 0.04 16.78
C VAL A 3 -10.62 1.41 16.24
N PHE A 4 -9.55 1.49 15.46
CA PHE A 4 -9.17 2.73 14.79
C PHE A 4 -10.21 3.09 13.72
N VAL A 5 -10.63 4.36 13.73
CA VAL A 5 -11.58 4.91 12.76
C VAL A 5 -10.89 6.01 11.98
N THR A 6 -10.89 5.88 10.66
CA THR A 6 -10.32 6.87 9.73
C THR A 6 -11.15 8.16 9.72
N ASP A 7 -10.58 9.23 9.16
CA ASP A 7 -11.30 10.51 8.95
C ASP A 7 -12.58 10.35 8.13
N ASN A 8 -12.64 9.34 7.26
CA ASN A 8 -13.82 8.98 6.46
C ASN A 8 -14.81 8.07 7.19
N GLY A 9 -14.61 7.78 8.47
CA GLY A 9 -15.51 6.96 9.29
C GLY A 9 -15.39 5.45 9.07
N ASN A 10 -14.41 4.97 8.29
CA ASN A 10 -14.18 3.55 8.03
C ASN A 10 -13.19 2.93 9.01
N MET A 11 -13.27 1.61 9.18
CA MET A 11 -12.29 0.80 9.92
C MET A 11 -11.10 0.42 9.03
N ILE A 12 -9.94 0.16 9.64
CA ILE A 12 -8.76 -0.40 8.97
C ILE A 12 -8.62 -1.88 9.35
N LEU A 13 -8.35 -2.72 8.35
CA LEU A 13 -7.91 -4.10 8.55
C LEU A 13 -6.45 -4.22 8.12
N ASP A 14 -5.56 -4.44 9.07
CA ASP A 14 -4.13 -4.65 8.81
C ASP A 14 -3.85 -6.11 8.41
N CYS A 15 -3.38 -6.32 7.19
CA CYS A 15 -3.08 -7.62 6.63
C CYS A 15 -1.57 -7.85 6.53
N SER A 16 -1.06 -8.90 7.18
CA SER A 16 0.34 -9.31 7.06
C SER A 16 0.52 -10.42 6.04
N PHE A 17 1.49 -10.26 5.13
CA PHE A 17 1.86 -11.26 4.12
C PHE A 17 3.32 -11.70 4.35
N PRO A 18 3.57 -12.78 5.12
CA PRO A 18 4.93 -13.17 5.52
C PRO A 18 5.90 -13.44 4.36
N GLY A 19 5.38 -13.82 3.18
CA GLY A 19 6.16 -14.05 1.96
C GLY A 19 6.14 -12.88 0.97
N GLY A 20 5.65 -11.72 1.37
CA GLY A 20 5.35 -10.61 0.47
C GLY A 20 4.12 -10.87 -0.40
N ILE A 21 3.86 -9.93 -1.31
CA ILE A 21 2.76 -9.98 -2.26
C ILE A 21 3.36 -10.27 -3.64
N ARG A 22 3.02 -11.43 -4.23
CA ARG A 22 3.53 -11.84 -5.54
C ARG A 22 2.88 -11.10 -6.71
N GLU A 23 1.54 -11.07 -6.71
CA GLU A 23 0.73 -10.51 -7.80
C GLU A 23 -0.09 -9.33 -7.25
N PRO A 24 0.51 -8.14 -7.06
CA PRO A 24 -0.15 -7.03 -6.37
C PRO A 24 -1.36 -6.48 -7.13
N GLU A 25 -1.32 -6.46 -8.46
CA GLU A 25 -2.44 -5.97 -9.29
C GLU A 25 -3.66 -6.91 -9.21
N GLU A 26 -3.42 -8.23 -9.23
CA GLU A 26 -4.47 -9.22 -9.05
C GLU A 26 -5.06 -9.13 -7.64
N LEU A 27 -4.20 -9.05 -6.62
CA LEU A 27 -4.64 -8.89 -5.23
C LEU A 27 -5.48 -7.63 -5.05
N GLN A 28 -5.06 -6.49 -5.61
CA GLN A 28 -5.83 -5.24 -5.57
C GLN A 28 -7.22 -5.43 -6.18
N THR A 29 -7.30 -6.05 -7.36
CA THR A 29 -8.56 -6.30 -8.06
C THR A 29 -9.48 -7.20 -7.22
N GLN A 30 -8.94 -8.28 -6.65
CA GLN A 30 -9.67 -9.19 -5.79
C GLN A 30 -10.19 -8.48 -4.53
N LEU A 31 -9.35 -7.72 -3.84
CA LEU A 31 -9.74 -6.99 -2.63
C LEU A 31 -10.83 -5.95 -2.90
N LYS A 32 -10.70 -5.17 -3.98
CA LYS A 32 -11.70 -4.17 -4.38
C LYS A 32 -13.04 -4.78 -4.78
N SER A 33 -13.09 -6.07 -5.12
CA SER A 33 -14.33 -6.78 -5.45
C SER A 33 -15.14 -7.20 -4.22
N ILE A 34 -14.53 -7.18 -3.02
CA ILE A 34 -15.18 -7.60 -1.79
C ILE A 34 -16.13 -6.50 -1.30
N ALA A 35 -17.41 -6.84 -1.13
CA ALA A 35 -18.39 -5.91 -0.57
C ALA A 35 -17.96 -5.45 0.84
N GLY A 36 -17.93 -4.13 1.04
CA GLY A 36 -17.46 -3.51 2.28
C GLY A 36 -15.98 -3.10 2.28
N VAL A 37 -15.18 -3.55 1.32
CA VAL A 37 -13.85 -2.97 1.09
C VAL A 37 -14.02 -1.64 0.36
N VAL A 38 -13.65 -0.57 1.04
CA VAL A 38 -13.70 0.79 0.46
C VAL A 38 -12.48 1.02 -0.42
N GLU A 39 -11.28 0.78 0.11
CA GLU A 39 -10.01 0.97 -0.59
C GLU A 39 -8.92 0.05 -0.03
N THR A 40 -7.80 -0.07 -0.75
CA THR A 40 -6.61 -0.81 -0.33
C THR A 40 -5.41 0.12 -0.16
N GLY A 41 -4.41 -0.32 0.60
CA GLY A 41 -3.12 0.39 0.72
C GLY A 41 -2.13 0.13 -0.42
N LEU A 42 -2.57 -0.43 -1.55
CA LEU A 42 -1.71 -0.75 -2.68
C LEU A 42 -1.65 0.44 -3.65
N PHE A 43 -0.51 1.11 -3.70
CA PHE A 43 -0.27 2.26 -4.59
C PHE A 43 0.52 1.83 -5.82
N LEU A 44 -0.13 1.08 -6.71
CA LEU A 44 0.50 0.47 -7.88
C LEU A 44 0.54 1.43 -9.07
N ASN A 45 1.67 1.48 -9.78
CA ASN A 45 1.86 2.31 -11.00
C ASN A 45 1.56 3.82 -10.80
N MET A 46 1.73 4.34 -9.59
CA MET A 46 1.43 5.73 -9.24
C MET A 46 2.68 6.57 -8.96
N THR A 47 3.72 5.98 -8.38
CA THR A 47 4.89 6.72 -7.88
C THR A 47 5.89 6.99 -9.00
N GLU A 48 6.13 8.27 -9.32
CA GLU A 48 7.14 8.66 -10.31
C GLU A 48 8.56 8.68 -9.72
N ARG A 49 8.71 8.97 -8.43
CA ARG A 49 9.99 9.14 -7.74
C ARG A 49 9.88 8.74 -6.27
N ALA A 50 10.87 8.01 -5.76
CA ALA A 50 11.03 7.71 -4.34
C ALA A 50 12.29 8.39 -3.77
N ILE A 51 12.14 9.16 -2.70
CA ILE A 51 13.25 9.81 -1.98
C ILE A 51 13.54 8.99 -0.73
N ILE A 52 14.69 8.32 -0.69
CA ILE A 52 15.08 7.37 0.35
C ILE A 52 16.22 7.97 1.20
N GLY A 53 15.95 8.21 2.48
CA GLY A 53 16.97 8.61 3.44
C GLY A 53 17.62 7.41 4.12
N GLY A 54 18.94 7.35 4.12
CA GLY A 54 19.72 6.31 4.78
C GLY A 54 21.03 6.83 5.39
N PRO A 55 21.85 5.96 6.02
CA PRO A 55 23.11 6.35 6.65
C PRO A 55 24.11 7.05 5.72
N GLU A 56 24.03 6.79 4.42
CA GLU A 56 24.89 7.39 3.38
C GLU A 56 24.33 8.70 2.82
N GLY A 57 23.17 9.16 3.31
CA GLY A 57 22.48 10.37 2.84
C GLY A 57 21.18 10.05 2.10
N VAL A 58 20.79 10.96 1.21
CA VAL A 58 19.52 10.89 0.46
C VAL A 58 19.76 10.34 -0.94
N LYS A 59 19.02 9.30 -1.32
CA LYS A 59 18.95 8.76 -2.68
C LYS A 59 17.59 9.09 -3.31
N VAL A 60 17.58 9.43 -4.59
CA VAL A 60 16.36 9.51 -5.40
C VAL A 60 16.34 8.31 -6.35
N VAL A 61 15.25 7.56 -6.37
CA VAL A 61 15.00 6.42 -7.28
C VAL A 61 13.83 6.79 -8.18
N MET A 62 13.97 6.58 -9.49
CA MET A 62 12.89 6.84 -10.44
C MET A 62 11.89 5.68 -10.43
N GLY A 63 10.61 5.94 -10.64
CA GLY A 63 9.54 4.94 -10.59
C GLY A 63 9.65 3.85 -11.66
N GLU A 64 10.32 4.16 -12.77
CA GLU A 64 10.70 3.18 -13.81
C GLU A 64 11.83 2.23 -13.37
N GLU A 65 12.53 2.56 -12.28
CA GLU A 65 13.57 1.74 -11.65
C GLU A 65 13.05 1.00 -10.39
N LEU A 66 11.77 1.19 -10.03
CA LEU A 66 11.08 0.52 -8.93
C LEU A 66 10.29 -0.70 -9.44
#